data_AF-A0AB39NZ91-F1
#
_entry.id   AF-A0AB39NZ91-F1
#
_cell.length_a   1.000
_cell.length_b   1.000
_cell.length_c   1.000
_cell.angle_alpha   90.00
_cell.angle_beta   90.00
_cell.angle_gamma   90.00
#
_symmetry.space_group_name_H-M   'P 1'
#
loop_
_entity.id
_entity.type
_entity.pdbx_description
1 polymer ?
#
loop_
_entity_poly.entity_id
_entity_poly.type
_entity_poly.pdbx_seq_one_letter_code
_entity_poly.pdbx_strand_id
1 'polypeptide(L)'
;MVSDRDLPPLFQSSDQWAIARQSESFRVVRTQLFVLLAATTAAMLAERLDSRAPAVAAAVLYAGSIALGLHIARRRARTHWQAHRAAAELLKSLAWQFMVHGGPFHSRVPHPEALFEERLEARLRELRKVGWVDPRNGPATRGAGQITPTMRAVRSKPFEVRRDIYLRDRLLEQQLWYKRRASQARRAAALWSSVTALLTLLALTAAVLRALGLLEGWDLTGLFSTAAAAGVAWQELRRHRPLTYAHSLVEQDLDTLRVAMTTTVAESGWADAVAEAERLVSPQHSDWLGTFGR
;
A
#
# COMPACT_ATOMS: atom_id res chain seq x y z
N MET A 1 -22.56 13.27 3.75
CA MET A 1 -21.17 12.83 3.62
C MET A 1 -21.22 11.49 2.92
N VAL A 2 -20.53 11.33 1.79
CA VAL A 2 -20.44 10.04 1.07
C VAL A 2 -19.36 9.21 1.75
N SER A 3 -19.69 7.97 2.13
CA SER A 3 -18.76 7.04 2.78
C SER A 3 -18.38 5.89 1.85
N ASP A 4 -17.35 5.13 2.23
CA ASP A 4 -16.93 3.92 1.51
C ASP A 4 -18.04 2.85 1.39
N ARG A 5 -19.06 2.89 2.25
CA ARG A 5 -20.23 2.00 2.19
C ARG A 5 -21.22 2.38 1.09
N ASP A 6 -21.18 3.63 0.65
CA ASP A 6 -22.04 4.16 -0.41
C ASP A 6 -21.51 3.88 -1.83
N LEU A 7 -20.28 3.36 -1.92
CA LEU A 7 -19.60 2.98 -3.15
C LEU A 7 -20.08 1.61 -3.66
N PRO A 8 -19.72 1.19 -4.90
CA PRO A 8 -20.16 -0.07 -5.47
C PRO A 8 -19.95 -1.28 -4.54
N PRO A 9 -20.88 -2.24 -4.45
CA PRO A 9 -20.71 -3.41 -3.56
C PRO A 9 -19.43 -4.21 -3.82
N LEU A 10 -18.96 -4.24 -5.07
CA LEU A 10 -17.70 -4.89 -5.44
C LEU A 10 -16.46 -4.18 -4.86
N PHE A 11 -16.56 -2.90 -4.54
CA PHE A 11 -15.50 -2.15 -3.86
C PHE A 11 -15.31 -2.71 -2.45
N GLN A 12 -16.40 -2.92 -1.71
CA GLN A 12 -16.34 -3.39 -0.33
C GLN A 12 -15.67 -4.77 -0.22
N SER A 13 -16.02 -5.70 -1.11
CA SER A 13 -15.37 -7.01 -1.14
C SER A 13 -13.90 -6.87 -1.54
N SER A 14 -13.60 -6.18 -2.65
CA SER A 14 -12.21 -6.02 -3.13
C SER A 14 -11.29 -5.34 -2.12
N ASP A 15 -11.79 -4.35 -1.39
CA ASP A 15 -11.03 -3.62 -0.37
C ASP A 15 -10.74 -4.48 0.87
N GLN A 16 -11.73 -5.24 1.36
CA GLN A 16 -11.53 -6.19 2.46
C GLN A 16 -10.47 -7.24 2.12
N TRP A 17 -10.51 -7.80 0.91
CA TRP A 17 -9.50 -8.75 0.43
C TRP A 17 -8.11 -8.12 0.32
N ALA A 18 -8.02 -6.85 -0.10
CA ALA A 18 -6.77 -6.11 -0.18
C ALA A 18 -6.17 -5.83 1.21
N ILE A 19 -7.00 -5.42 2.19
CA ILE A 19 -6.56 -5.15 3.56
C ILE A 19 -6.06 -6.43 4.25
N ALA A 20 -6.83 -7.53 4.15
CA ALA A 20 -6.48 -8.80 4.75
C ALA A 20 -5.10 -9.30 4.27
N ARG A 21 -4.90 -9.32 2.94
CA ARG A 21 -3.64 -9.78 2.32
C ARG A 21 -2.45 -8.86 2.60
N GLN A 22 -2.68 -7.56 2.74
CA GLN A 22 -1.64 -6.61 3.17
C GLN A 22 -1.12 -6.97 4.56
N SER A 23 -2.01 -7.17 5.52
CA SER A 23 -1.63 -7.44 6.91
C SER A 23 -0.88 -8.77 7.06
N GLU A 24 -1.29 -9.78 6.28
CA GLU A 24 -0.65 -11.09 6.24
C GLU A 24 0.80 -10.99 5.74
N SER A 25 1.02 -10.24 4.65
CA SER A 25 2.36 -10.07 4.06
C SER A 25 3.34 -9.42 5.05
N PHE A 26 2.90 -8.39 5.79
CA PHE A 26 3.73 -7.78 6.84
C PHE A 26 3.99 -8.72 8.01
N ARG A 27 2.97 -9.46 8.44
CA ARG A 27 3.10 -10.41 9.55
C ARG A 27 4.13 -11.49 9.21
N VAL A 28 4.08 -12.01 7.98
CA VAL A 28 4.96 -13.07 7.53
C VAL A 28 6.43 -12.60 7.46
N VAL A 29 6.72 -11.45 6.86
CA VAL A 29 8.10 -10.93 6.81
C VAL A 29 8.60 -10.59 8.21
N ARG A 30 7.74 -10.00 9.07
CA ARG A 30 8.09 -9.73 10.46
C ARG A 30 8.45 -11.02 11.21
N THR A 31 7.65 -12.07 11.06
CA THR A 31 7.94 -13.39 11.65
C THR A 31 9.26 -13.94 11.14
N GLN A 32 9.54 -13.83 9.83
CA GLN A 32 10.80 -14.29 9.26
C GLN A 32 12.02 -13.58 9.88
N LEU A 33 11.96 -12.25 10.04
CA LEU A 33 13.02 -11.47 10.68
C LEU A 33 13.22 -11.86 12.15
N PHE A 34 12.14 -12.09 12.90
CA PHE A 34 12.23 -12.56 14.29
C PHE A 34 12.81 -13.98 14.39
N VAL A 35 12.42 -14.89 13.49
CA VAL A 35 12.95 -16.26 13.45
C VAL A 35 14.46 -16.24 13.15
N LEU A 36 14.91 -15.39 12.22
CA LEU A 36 16.34 -15.22 11.94
C LEU A 36 17.10 -14.70 13.17
N LEU A 37 16.57 -13.66 13.84
CA LEU A 37 17.20 -13.12 15.04
C LEU A 37 17.25 -14.16 16.17
N ALA A 38 16.18 -14.94 16.37
CA ALA A 38 16.16 -16.03 17.34
C ALA A 38 17.16 -17.14 16.99
N ALA A 39 17.32 -17.47 15.70
CA ALA A 39 18.31 -18.44 15.24
C ALA A 39 19.73 -17.99 15.57
N THR A 40 20.06 -16.72 15.32
CA THR A 40 21.37 -16.13 15.65
C THR A 40 21.62 -16.12 17.15
N THR A 41 20.63 -15.75 17.96
CA THR A 41 20.76 -15.81 19.43
C THR A 41 20.96 -17.25 19.92
N ALA A 42 20.23 -18.22 19.38
CA ALA A 42 20.40 -19.63 19.74
C ALA A 42 21.80 -20.16 19.34
N ALA A 43 22.32 -19.76 18.17
CA ALA A 43 23.68 -20.11 17.75
C ALA A 43 24.74 -19.53 18.70
N MET A 44 24.60 -18.25 19.09
CA MET A 44 25.47 -17.62 20.08
C MET A 44 25.45 -18.33 21.44
N LEU A 45 24.26 -18.74 21.92
CA LEU A 45 24.16 -19.52 23.16
C LEU A 45 24.81 -20.91 23.03
N ALA A 46 24.77 -21.52 21.85
CA ALA A 46 25.38 -22.82 21.62
C ALA A 46 26.90 -22.79 21.74
N GLU A 47 27.53 -21.79 21.15
CA GLU A 47 28.96 -21.54 21.30
C GLU A 47 29.34 -21.24 22.75
N ARG A 48 28.51 -20.48 23.47
CA ARG A 48 28.78 -20.11 24.87
C ARG A 48 28.65 -21.26 25.85
N LEU A 49 27.63 -22.10 25.68
CA LEU A 49 27.30 -23.18 26.61
C LEU A 49 27.94 -24.52 26.23
N ASP A 50 28.68 -24.56 25.11
CA ASP A 50 29.24 -25.78 24.51
C ASP A 50 28.22 -26.93 24.44
N SER A 51 26.97 -26.58 24.09
CA SER A 51 25.83 -27.49 24.18
C SER A 51 25.19 -27.73 22.81
N ARG A 52 24.88 -29.00 22.53
CA ARG A 52 24.24 -29.42 21.27
C ARG A 52 22.79 -28.96 21.15
N ALA A 53 22.08 -28.80 22.28
CA ALA A 53 20.66 -28.43 22.28
C ALA A 53 20.39 -27.07 21.61
N PRO A 54 21.04 -25.95 22.01
CA PRO A 54 20.88 -24.66 21.34
C PRO A 54 21.39 -24.66 19.88
N ALA A 55 22.40 -25.48 19.55
CA ALA A 55 22.88 -25.63 18.18
C ALA A 55 21.82 -26.26 17.26
N VAL A 56 21.16 -27.32 17.74
CA VAL A 56 20.03 -27.96 17.02
C VAL A 56 18.86 -26.99 16.89
N ALA A 57 18.54 -26.24 17.94
CA ALA A 57 17.49 -25.21 17.90
C ALA A 57 17.79 -24.14 16.84
N ALA A 58 19.02 -23.64 16.77
CA ALA A 58 19.44 -22.67 15.74
C ALA A 58 19.28 -23.24 14.32
N ALA A 59 19.72 -24.48 14.10
CA ALA A 59 19.59 -25.16 12.80
C ALA A 59 18.12 -25.31 12.37
N VAL A 60 17.23 -25.71 13.28
CA VAL A 60 15.78 -25.80 13.02
C VAL A 60 15.18 -24.44 12.69
N LEU A 61 15.57 -23.38 13.40
CA LEU A 61 15.08 -22.02 13.14
C LEU A 61 15.54 -21.50 11.77
N TYR A 62 16.80 -21.74 11.38
CA TYR A 62 17.28 -21.39 10.04
C TYR A 62 16.54 -22.16 8.95
N ALA A 63 16.35 -23.48 9.12
CA ALA A 63 15.57 -24.29 8.19
C ALA A 63 14.12 -23.78 8.06
N GLY A 64 13.49 -23.40 9.18
CA GLY A 64 12.16 -22.79 9.21
C GLY A 64 12.10 -21.45 8.47
N SER A 65 13.11 -20.60 8.63
CA SER A 65 13.22 -19.32 7.91
C SER A 65 13.33 -19.52 6.39
N ILE A 66 14.13 -20.49 5.94
CA ILE A 66 14.26 -20.86 4.53
C ILE A 66 12.92 -21.37 3.99
N ALA A 67 12.26 -22.29 4.70
CA ALA A 67 10.97 -22.82 4.31
C ALA A 67 9.90 -21.71 4.19
N LEU A 68 9.90 -20.76 5.13
CA LEU A 68 9.01 -19.60 5.11
C LEU A 68 9.32 -18.68 3.92
N GLY A 69 10.61 -18.39 3.66
CA GLY A 69 11.05 -17.58 2.51
C GLY A 69 10.63 -18.19 1.18
N LEU A 70 10.82 -19.50 1.00
CA LEU A 70 10.39 -20.24 -0.18
C LEU A 70 8.86 -20.27 -0.31
N HIS A 71 8.14 -20.42 0.81
CA HIS A 71 6.69 -20.38 0.82
C HIS A 71 6.14 -19.04 0.34
N ILE A 72 6.73 -17.92 0.80
CA ILE A 72 6.39 -16.56 0.37
C ILE A 72 6.69 -16.39 -1.12
N ALA A 73 7.89 -16.76 -1.56
CA ALA A 73 8.31 -16.60 -2.95
C ALA A 73 7.43 -17.39 -3.94
N ARG A 74 6.95 -18.57 -3.54
CA ARG A 74 6.07 -19.41 -4.35
C ARG A 74 4.64 -18.89 -4.42
N ARG A 75 4.14 -18.23 -3.38
CA ARG A 75 2.81 -17.63 -3.43
C ARG A 75 2.89 -16.34 -4.24
N ARG A 76 2.19 -16.28 -5.38
CA ARG A 76 1.86 -15.03 -6.10
C ARG A 76 0.94 -14.08 -5.30
N ALA A 77 0.99 -14.15 -3.96
CA ALA A 77 0.18 -13.37 -3.04
C ALA A 77 0.36 -11.86 -3.28
N ARG A 78 1.57 -11.42 -3.64
CA ARG A 78 1.85 -10.02 -3.99
C ARG A 78 1.07 -9.57 -5.23
N THR A 79 1.09 -10.36 -6.30
CA THR A 79 0.36 -10.07 -7.53
C THR A 79 -1.15 -10.07 -7.30
N HIS A 80 -1.68 -11.06 -6.58
CA HIS A 80 -3.11 -11.11 -6.25
C HIS A 80 -3.53 -9.94 -5.34
N TRP A 81 -2.72 -9.60 -4.33
CA TRP A 81 -2.96 -8.42 -3.48
C TRP A 81 -3.01 -7.13 -4.31
N GLN A 82 -2.04 -6.91 -5.20
CA GLN A 82 -2.00 -5.76 -6.10
C GLN A 82 -3.24 -5.71 -7.00
N ALA A 83 -3.67 -6.86 -7.54
CA ALA A 83 -4.83 -6.94 -8.41
C ALA A 83 -6.14 -6.57 -7.68
N HIS A 84 -6.35 -7.06 -6.45
CA HIS A 84 -7.51 -6.66 -5.62
C HIS A 84 -7.46 -5.18 -5.21
N ARG A 85 -6.29 -4.67 -4.84
CA ARG A 85 -6.09 -3.25 -4.52
C ARG A 85 -6.39 -2.36 -5.74
N ALA A 86 -5.92 -2.75 -6.91
CA ALA A 86 -6.19 -2.05 -8.16
C ALA A 86 -7.68 -2.07 -8.52
N ALA A 87 -8.37 -3.19 -8.30
CA ALA A 87 -9.81 -3.28 -8.51
C ALA A 87 -10.59 -2.34 -7.57
N ALA A 88 -10.23 -2.30 -6.28
CA ALA A 88 -10.85 -1.39 -5.33
C ALA A 88 -10.65 0.09 -5.72
N GLU A 89 -9.44 0.50 -6.06
CA GLU A 89 -9.17 1.88 -6.51
C GLU A 89 -9.87 2.24 -7.82
N LEU A 90 -9.92 1.30 -8.77
CA LEU A 90 -10.66 1.46 -10.02
C LEU A 90 -12.15 1.71 -9.75
N LEU A 91 -12.78 0.88 -8.91
CA LEU A 91 -14.19 0.99 -8.56
C LEU A 91 -14.50 2.31 -7.85
N LYS A 92 -13.67 2.68 -6.86
CA LYS A 92 -13.81 3.94 -6.13
C LYS A 92 -13.65 5.14 -7.06
N SER A 93 -12.63 5.14 -7.91
CA SER A 93 -12.38 6.23 -8.86
C SER A 93 -13.49 6.38 -9.89
N LEU A 94 -13.94 5.28 -10.51
CA LEU A 94 -15.06 5.32 -11.46
C LEU A 94 -16.35 5.77 -10.79
N ALA A 95 -16.62 5.35 -9.55
CA ALA A 95 -17.81 5.77 -8.81
C ALA A 95 -17.80 7.28 -8.54
N TRP A 96 -16.64 7.84 -8.14
CA TRP A 96 -16.50 9.28 -7.97
C TRP A 96 -16.69 10.05 -9.27
N GLN A 97 -16.03 9.63 -10.37
CA GLN A 97 -16.21 10.26 -11.68
C GLN A 97 -17.69 10.19 -12.13
N PHE A 98 -18.37 9.07 -11.92
CA PHE A 98 -19.81 8.95 -12.20
C PHE A 98 -20.65 9.91 -11.35
N MET A 99 -20.44 9.94 -10.04
CA MET A 99 -21.23 10.76 -9.11
C MET A 99 -21.12 12.25 -9.43
N VAL A 100 -19.95 12.73 -9.84
CA VAL A 100 -19.72 14.18 -9.98
C VAL A 100 -19.64 14.65 -11.42
N HIS A 101 -20.06 13.85 -12.39
CA HIS A 101 -19.93 14.16 -13.82
C HIS A 101 -18.47 14.43 -14.24
N GLY A 102 -17.56 13.67 -13.63
CA GLY A 102 -16.14 13.67 -13.89
C GLY A 102 -15.75 12.84 -15.11
N GLY A 103 -14.68 13.25 -15.78
CA GLY A 103 -14.06 12.57 -16.92
C GLY A 103 -15.06 12.09 -17.96
N PRO A 104 -15.13 10.77 -18.20
CA PRO A 104 -16.00 10.22 -19.24
C PRO A 104 -17.49 10.29 -18.93
N PHE A 105 -17.89 10.70 -17.71
CA PHE A 105 -19.29 10.74 -17.28
C PHE A 105 -19.88 12.16 -17.25
N HIS A 106 -19.33 13.07 -18.08
CA HIS A 106 -19.75 14.46 -18.19
C HIS A 106 -21.26 14.62 -18.47
N SER A 107 -21.80 15.81 -18.21
CA SER A 107 -23.25 16.09 -18.27
C SER A 107 -23.91 15.82 -19.63
N ARG A 108 -23.12 15.78 -20.72
CA ARG A 108 -23.59 15.52 -22.10
C ARG A 108 -23.71 14.03 -22.47
N VAL A 109 -23.38 13.10 -21.57
CA VAL A 109 -23.48 11.65 -21.85
C VAL A 109 -24.95 11.21 -21.74
N PRO A 110 -25.56 10.61 -22.78
CA PRO A 110 -26.97 10.22 -22.75
C PRO A 110 -27.28 9.07 -21.78
N HIS A 111 -26.42 8.06 -21.72
CA HIS A 111 -26.61 6.85 -20.91
C HIS A 111 -25.41 6.63 -19.97
N PRO A 112 -25.25 7.46 -18.92
CA PRO A 112 -24.06 7.41 -18.06
C PRO A 112 -23.98 6.12 -17.24
N GLU A 113 -25.11 5.50 -16.89
CA GLU A 113 -25.13 4.21 -16.18
C GLU A 113 -24.60 3.07 -17.08
N ALA A 114 -25.07 2.99 -18.33
CA ALA A 114 -24.58 2.00 -19.30
C ALA A 114 -23.07 2.17 -19.57
N LEU A 115 -22.61 3.42 -19.73
CA LEU A 115 -21.18 3.72 -19.91
C LEU A 115 -20.36 3.31 -18.67
N PHE A 116 -20.92 3.48 -17.47
CA PHE A 116 -20.24 3.10 -16.22
C PHE A 116 -20.04 1.58 -16.17
N GLU A 117 -21.09 0.82 -16.46
CA GLU A 117 -21.03 -0.64 -16.50
C GLU A 117 -20.05 -1.14 -17.56
N GLU A 118 -20.10 -0.57 -18.77
CA GLU A 118 -19.19 -0.91 -19.87
C GLU A 118 -17.73 -0.68 -19.48
N ARG A 119 -17.40 0.52 -18.99
CA ARG A 119 -16.03 0.87 -18.60
C ARG A 119 -15.54 0.07 -17.40
N LEU A 120 -16.41 -0.15 -16.41
CA LEU A 120 -16.08 -0.97 -15.26
C LEU A 120 -15.72 -2.38 -15.70
N GLU A 121 -16.58 -3.03 -16.48
CA GLU A 121 -16.34 -4.39 -16.94
C GLU A 121 -15.09 -4.47 -17.81
N ALA A 122 -14.89 -3.53 -18.75
CA ALA A 122 -13.68 -3.46 -19.57
C ALA A 122 -12.39 -3.46 -18.73
N ARG A 123 -12.33 -2.59 -17.71
CA ARG A 123 -11.15 -2.46 -16.84
C ARG A 123 -10.99 -3.67 -15.91
N LEU A 124 -12.07 -4.25 -15.42
CA LEU A 124 -12.03 -5.51 -14.65
C LEU A 124 -11.58 -6.70 -15.52
N ARG A 125 -11.87 -6.72 -16.84
CA ARG A 125 -11.31 -7.77 -17.72
C ARG A 125 -9.80 -7.75 -17.74
N GLU A 126 -9.20 -6.56 -17.84
CA GLU A 126 -7.75 -6.42 -17.81
C GLU A 126 -7.16 -6.86 -16.47
N LEU A 127 -7.83 -6.56 -15.35
CA LEU A 127 -7.40 -7.05 -14.04
C LEU A 127 -7.51 -8.58 -13.90
N ARG A 128 -8.50 -9.22 -14.51
CA ARG A 128 -8.61 -10.70 -14.53
C ARG A 128 -7.41 -11.35 -15.22
N LYS A 129 -6.90 -10.76 -16.31
CA LYS A 129 -5.73 -11.28 -17.03
C LYS A 129 -4.48 -11.34 -16.14
N VAL A 130 -4.36 -10.45 -15.16
CA VAL A 130 -3.23 -10.38 -14.22
C VAL A 130 -3.51 -11.06 -12.87
N GLY A 131 -4.61 -11.82 -12.76
CA GLY A 131 -4.90 -12.66 -11.60
C GLY A 131 -5.87 -12.05 -10.57
N TRP A 132 -6.63 -11.00 -10.92
CA TRP A 132 -7.79 -10.61 -10.10
C TRP A 132 -8.90 -11.68 -10.21
N VAL A 133 -9.39 -12.15 -9.07
CA VAL A 133 -10.52 -13.08 -8.99
C VAL A 133 -11.78 -12.29 -8.72
N ASP A 134 -12.76 -12.42 -9.61
CA ASP A 134 -14.07 -11.80 -9.47
C ASP A 134 -14.89 -12.58 -8.42
N PRO A 135 -15.30 -11.95 -7.29
CA PRO A 135 -16.09 -12.60 -6.25
C PRO A 135 -17.56 -12.80 -6.63
N ARG A 136 -18.01 -12.28 -7.78
CA ARG A 136 -19.41 -12.40 -8.23
C ARG A 136 -19.69 -13.77 -8.85
N ASN A 137 -20.89 -14.30 -8.60
CA ASN A 137 -21.32 -15.61 -9.10
C ASN A 137 -21.70 -15.53 -10.59
N GLY A 138 -20.71 -15.68 -11.46
CA GLY A 138 -20.90 -15.92 -12.90
C GLY A 138 -21.20 -14.69 -13.78
N PRO A 139 -21.34 -14.88 -15.11
CA PRO A 139 -21.49 -13.80 -16.08
C PRO A 139 -22.76 -12.94 -15.90
N ALA A 140 -23.83 -13.53 -15.34
CA ALA A 140 -25.13 -12.89 -15.17
C ALA A 140 -25.14 -11.78 -14.10
N THR A 141 -24.12 -11.68 -13.26
CA THR A 141 -23.98 -10.65 -12.21
C THR A 141 -22.94 -9.57 -12.57
N ARG A 142 -22.45 -9.56 -13.82
CA ARG A 142 -21.50 -8.57 -14.33
C ARG A 142 -22.22 -7.25 -14.67
N GLY A 143 -21.61 -6.11 -14.34
CA GLY A 143 -22.18 -4.76 -14.52
C GLY A 143 -23.30 -4.39 -13.54
N ALA A 144 -24.31 -5.25 -13.38
CA ALA A 144 -25.51 -4.95 -12.63
C ALA A 144 -25.28 -4.74 -11.12
N GLY A 145 -26.01 -3.77 -10.55
CA GLY A 145 -26.04 -3.51 -9.10
C GLY A 145 -24.80 -2.82 -8.53
N GLN A 146 -23.90 -2.31 -9.38
CA GLN A 146 -22.71 -1.57 -8.93
C GLN A 146 -22.99 -0.08 -8.68
N ILE A 147 -24.04 0.48 -9.27
CA ILE A 147 -24.45 1.86 -9.04
C ILE A 147 -25.45 1.91 -7.88
N THR A 148 -25.03 2.51 -6.77
CA THR A 148 -25.85 2.61 -5.55
C THR A 148 -26.88 3.74 -5.63
N PRO A 149 -27.94 3.70 -4.79
CA PRO A 149 -28.87 4.82 -4.67
C PRO A 149 -28.17 6.13 -4.27
N THR A 150 -27.19 6.09 -3.37
CA THR A 150 -26.40 7.26 -2.98
C THR A 150 -25.64 7.84 -4.17
N MET A 151 -25.04 6.99 -5.02
CA MET A 151 -24.33 7.46 -6.22
C MET A 151 -25.26 8.22 -7.17
N ARG A 152 -26.48 7.70 -7.41
CA ARG A 152 -27.49 8.38 -8.23
C ARG A 152 -27.95 9.69 -7.59
N ALA A 153 -28.17 9.68 -6.27
CA ALA A 153 -28.61 10.84 -5.51
C ALA A 153 -27.57 11.97 -5.46
N VAL A 154 -26.27 11.64 -5.51
CA VAL A 154 -25.22 12.66 -5.67
C VAL A 154 -25.21 13.17 -7.11
N ARG A 155 -25.28 12.27 -8.10
CA ARG A 155 -25.27 12.63 -9.53
C ARG A 155 -26.41 13.58 -9.92
N SER A 156 -27.60 13.44 -9.33
CA SER A 156 -28.75 14.30 -9.63
C SER A 156 -28.67 15.71 -9.02
N LYS A 157 -27.66 16.01 -8.20
CA LYS A 157 -27.53 17.32 -7.55
C LYS A 157 -27.03 18.40 -8.52
N PRO A 158 -27.31 19.69 -8.22
CA PRO A 158 -26.71 20.82 -8.92
C PRO A 158 -25.17 20.76 -8.87
N PHE A 159 -24.53 21.36 -9.87
CA PHE A 159 -23.07 21.38 -10.01
C PHE A 159 -22.34 21.80 -8.73
N GLU A 160 -22.71 22.94 -8.15
CA GLU A 160 -22.09 23.48 -6.93
C GLU A 160 -22.08 22.46 -5.79
N VAL A 161 -23.20 21.75 -5.59
CA VAL A 161 -23.31 20.75 -4.52
C VAL A 161 -22.46 19.51 -4.83
N ARG A 162 -22.42 19.07 -6.10
CA ARG A 162 -21.56 17.93 -6.51
C ARG A 162 -20.08 18.27 -6.37
N ARG A 163 -19.69 19.50 -6.73
CA ARG A 163 -18.33 20.02 -6.54
C ARG A 163 -17.93 19.98 -5.07
N ASP A 164 -18.74 20.55 -4.19
CA ASP A 164 -18.42 20.63 -2.76
C ASP A 164 -18.34 19.25 -2.11
N ILE A 165 -19.21 18.32 -2.52
CA ILE A 165 -19.14 16.91 -2.10
C ILE A 165 -17.81 16.29 -2.57
N TYR A 166 -17.40 16.46 -3.83
CA TYR A 166 -16.13 15.93 -4.34
C TYR A 166 -14.92 16.48 -3.58
N LEU A 167 -14.83 17.80 -3.44
CA LEU A 167 -13.68 18.46 -2.83
C LEU A 167 -13.54 18.06 -1.37
N ARG A 168 -14.63 18.00 -0.62
CA ARG A 168 -14.63 17.67 0.81
C ARG A 168 -14.46 16.17 1.05
N ASP A 169 -15.31 15.35 0.42
CA ASP A 169 -15.45 13.93 0.78
C ASP A 169 -14.45 13.05 0.02
N ARG A 170 -13.89 13.50 -1.12
CA ARG A 170 -12.88 12.75 -1.90
C ARG A 170 -11.52 13.42 -1.85
N LEU A 171 -11.40 14.66 -2.32
CA LEU A 171 -10.10 15.26 -2.59
C LEU A 171 -9.34 15.62 -1.31
N LEU A 172 -10.02 16.26 -0.36
CA LEU A 172 -9.43 16.63 0.94
C LEU A 172 -9.08 15.38 1.78
N GLU A 173 -9.91 14.33 1.74
CA GLU A 173 -9.60 13.06 2.40
C GLU A 173 -8.31 12.45 1.83
N GLN A 174 -8.17 12.41 0.49
CA GLN A 174 -6.97 11.90 -0.18
C GLN A 174 -5.74 12.75 0.15
N GLN A 175 -5.84 14.08 0.09
CA GLN A 175 -4.75 14.98 0.43
C GLN A 175 -4.26 14.75 1.88
N LEU A 176 -5.18 14.70 2.85
CA LEU A 176 -4.85 14.43 4.25
C LEU A 176 -4.27 13.02 4.45
N TRP A 177 -4.71 12.04 3.67
CA TRP A 177 -4.15 10.69 3.69
C TRP A 177 -2.70 10.69 3.20
N TYR A 178 -2.41 11.29 2.03
CA TYR A 178 -1.07 11.39 1.47
C TYR A 178 -0.12 12.16 2.40
N LYS A 179 -0.57 13.30 2.95
CA LYS A 179 0.19 14.09 3.93
C LYS A 179 0.56 13.29 5.17
N ARG A 180 -0.43 12.61 5.79
CA ARG A 180 -0.20 11.75 6.96
C ARG A 180 0.74 10.60 6.60
N ARG A 181 0.57 9.97 5.44
CA ARG A 181 1.38 8.85 4.99
C ARG A 181 2.84 9.24 4.78
N ALA A 182 3.10 10.35 4.11
CA ALA A 182 4.44 10.89 3.89
C ALA A 182 5.12 11.22 5.24
N SER A 183 4.42 11.87 6.16
CA SER A 183 4.97 12.21 7.48
C SER A 183 5.33 10.97 8.32
N GLN A 184 4.46 9.95 8.33
CA GLN A 184 4.71 8.69 9.04
C GLN A 184 5.86 7.90 8.41
N ALA A 185 5.96 7.90 7.09
CA ALA A 185 7.06 7.26 6.38
C ALA A 185 8.40 7.93 6.72
N ARG A 186 8.45 9.27 6.72
CA ARG A 186 9.65 10.05 7.07
C ARG A 186 10.11 9.80 8.51
N ARG A 187 9.19 9.87 9.49
CA ARG A 187 9.50 9.61 10.91
C ARG A 187 10.00 8.19 11.13
N ALA A 188 9.34 7.22 10.49
CA ALA A 188 9.76 5.83 10.60
C ALA A 188 11.12 5.60 9.94
N ALA A 189 11.39 6.18 8.77
CA ALA A 189 12.70 6.08 8.12
C ALA A 189 13.81 6.67 8.99
N ALA A 190 13.59 7.84 9.60
CA ALA A 190 14.57 8.43 10.52
C ALA A 190 14.82 7.53 11.74
N LEU A 191 13.75 7.04 12.39
CA LEU A 191 13.85 6.15 13.53
C LEU A 191 14.62 4.86 13.19
N TRP A 192 14.25 4.18 12.10
CA TRP A 192 14.90 2.94 11.69
C TRP A 192 16.35 3.16 11.26
N SER A 193 16.66 4.25 10.58
CA SER A 193 18.04 4.64 10.26
C SER A 193 18.88 4.87 11.52
N SER A 194 18.33 5.53 12.54
CA SER A 194 19.01 5.72 13.83
C SER A 194 19.20 4.39 14.58
N VAL A 195 18.19 3.52 14.59
CA VAL A 195 18.28 2.18 15.20
C VAL A 195 19.34 1.33 14.49
N THR A 196 19.37 1.31 13.16
CA THR A 196 20.38 0.56 12.41
C THR A 196 21.78 1.11 12.66
N ALA A 197 21.96 2.43 12.68
CA ALA A 197 23.24 3.05 12.97
C ALA A 197 23.74 2.72 14.39
N LEU A 198 22.85 2.76 15.39
CA LEU A 198 23.16 2.38 16.77
C LEU A 198 23.56 0.90 16.87
N LEU A 199 22.80 0.00 16.23
CA LEU A 199 23.12 -1.44 16.22
C LEU A 199 24.47 -1.71 15.54
N THR A 200 24.78 -1.02 14.43
CA THR A 200 26.09 -1.14 13.77
C THR A 200 27.22 -0.60 14.66
N LEU A 201 27.00 0.51 15.37
CA LEU A 201 27.98 1.04 16.33
C LEU A 201 28.23 0.07 17.49
N LEU A 202 27.17 -0.55 18.03
CA LEU A 202 27.28 -1.58 19.06
C LEU A 202 28.01 -2.82 18.56
N ALA A 203 27.75 -3.25 17.32
CA ALA A 203 28.47 -4.35 16.68
C ALA A 203 29.97 -4.04 16.55
N LEU A 204 30.32 -2.82 16.10
CA LEU A 204 31.70 -2.37 16.00
C LEU A 204 32.39 -2.33 17.37
N THR A 205 31.71 -1.78 18.38
CA THR A 205 32.24 -1.71 19.75
C THR A 205 32.49 -3.10 20.32
N ALA A 206 31.54 -4.03 20.13
CA ALA A 206 31.69 -5.42 20.54
C ALA A 206 32.86 -6.11 19.82
N ALA A 207 33.05 -5.85 18.51
CA ALA A 207 34.16 -6.41 17.74
C ALA A 207 35.51 -5.92 18.26
N VAL A 208 35.64 -4.63 18.57
CA VAL A 208 36.87 -4.04 19.12
C VAL A 208 37.17 -4.60 20.52
N LEU A 209 36.18 -4.63 21.41
CA LEU A 209 36.37 -5.17 22.76
C LEU A 209 36.75 -6.66 22.74
N ARG A 210 36.17 -7.44 21.82
CA ARG A 210 36.55 -8.83 21.61
C ARG A 210 37.99 -8.95 21.09
N ALA A 211 38.40 -8.12 20.14
CA ALA A 211 39.77 -8.10 19.62
C ALA A 211 40.81 -7.73 20.70
N LEU A 212 40.42 -6.92 21.68
CA LEU A 212 41.25 -6.55 22.84
C LEU A 212 41.23 -7.61 23.96
N GLY A 213 40.49 -8.73 23.79
CA GLY A 213 40.37 -9.78 24.81
C GLY A 213 39.46 -9.44 25.99
N LEU A 214 38.71 -8.33 25.93
CA LEU A 214 37.84 -7.86 27.02
C LEU A 214 36.46 -8.54 27.04
N LEU A 215 36.09 -9.22 25.94
CA LEU A 215 34.84 -9.97 25.80
C LEU A 215 35.14 -11.41 25.42
N GLU A 216 35.46 -12.24 26.43
CA GLU A 216 35.68 -13.66 26.22
C GLU A 216 34.34 -14.42 26.10
N GLY A 217 34.14 -15.09 24.96
CA GLY A 217 33.08 -16.08 24.76
C GLY A 217 31.69 -15.55 24.40
N TRP A 218 31.49 -14.25 24.17
CA TRP A 218 30.21 -13.69 23.69
C TRP A 218 30.33 -13.15 22.27
N ASP A 219 29.61 -13.74 21.31
CA ASP A 219 29.52 -13.20 19.93
C ASP A 219 28.44 -12.11 19.81
N LEU A 220 28.56 -11.05 20.61
CA LEU A 220 27.68 -9.88 20.53
C LEU A 220 27.79 -9.17 19.19
N THR A 221 28.95 -9.26 18.53
CA THR A 221 29.21 -8.72 17.20
C THR A 221 28.26 -9.33 16.16
N GLY A 222 28.16 -10.66 16.11
CA GLY A 222 27.25 -11.36 15.19
C GLY A 222 25.79 -11.01 15.45
N LEU A 223 25.38 -10.95 16.72
CA LEU A 223 24.01 -10.61 17.12
C LEU A 223 23.61 -9.19 16.69
N PHE A 224 24.42 -8.18 17.03
CA PHE A 224 24.13 -6.79 16.67
C PHE A 224 24.19 -6.55 15.16
N SER A 225 25.13 -7.19 14.45
CA SER A 225 25.23 -7.10 12.99
C SER A 225 23.99 -7.69 12.31
N THR A 226 23.50 -8.82 12.80
CA THR A 226 22.29 -9.47 12.28
C THR A 226 21.04 -8.63 12.57
N ALA A 227 20.94 -8.06 13.77
CA ALA A 227 19.86 -7.15 14.12
C ALA A 227 19.86 -5.89 13.24
N ALA A 228 21.04 -5.32 12.95
CA ALA A 228 21.18 -4.19 12.03
C ALA A 228 20.72 -4.56 10.61
N ALA A 229 21.17 -5.72 10.10
CA ALA A 229 20.76 -6.23 8.79
C ALA A 229 19.23 -6.47 8.69
N ALA A 230 18.63 -7.02 9.75
CA ALA A 230 17.19 -7.19 9.84
C ALA A 230 16.45 -5.84 9.84
N GLY A 231 16.99 -4.83 10.54
CA GLY A 231 16.49 -3.46 10.51
C GLY A 231 16.54 -2.84 9.10
N VAL A 232 17.64 -3.02 8.38
CA VAL A 232 17.77 -2.59 6.98
C VAL A 232 16.76 -3.30 6.08
N ALA A 233 16.63 -4.63 6.19
CA ALA A 233 15.67 -5.40 5.41
C ALA A 233 14.22 -4.97 5.68
N TRP A 234 13.88 -4.68 6.94
CA TRP A 234 12.58 -4.14 7.31
C TRP A 234 12.34 -2.74 6.73
N GLN A 235 13.36 -1.87 6.74
CA GLN A 235 13.30 -0.56 6.13
C GLN A 235 13.08 -0.66 4.62
N GLU A 236 13.81 -1.54 3.93
CA GLU A 236 13.65 -1.77 2.49
C GLU A 236 12.26 -2.33 2.14
N LEU A 237 11.70 -3.23 2.94
CA LEU A 237 10.33 -3.70 2.77
C LEU A 237 9.31 -2.54 2.86
N ARG A 238 9.50 -1.63 3.81
CA ARG A 238 8.64 -0.44 3.95
C ARG A 238 8.89 0.58 2.84
N ARG A 239 10.11 0.64 2.29
CA ARG A 239 10.53 1.52 1.18
C ARG A 239 9.99 1.10 -0.18
N HIS A 240 9.69 -0.18 -0.40
CA HIS A 240 9.00 -0.66 -1.61
C HIS A 240 7.52 -0.21 -1.70
N ARG A 241 7.07 0.65 -0.79
CA ARG A 241 5.80 1.40 -0.88
C ARG A 241 6.10 2.83 -1.32
N PRO A 242 5.14 3.55 -1.93
CA PRO A 242 5.45 4.78 -2.66
C PRO A 242 6.31 5.72 -1.81
N LEU A 243 7.40 6.18 -2.40
CA LEU A 243 8.45 6.92 -1.74
C LEU A 243 7.84 8.13 -1.01
N THR A 244 8.45 8.58 0.10
CA THR A 244 8.02 9.81 0.79
C THR A 244 7.94 10.99 -0.18
N TYR A 245 8.84 11.03 -1.18
CA TYR A 245 8.84 12.01 -2.26
C TYR A 245 7.63 11.92 -3.20
N ALA A 246 7.31 10.71 -3.69
CA ALA A 246 6.16 10.51 -4.57
C ALA A 246 4.85 10.92 -3.86
N HIS A 247 4.73 10.59 -2.58
CA HIS A 247 3.57 11.00 -1.77
C HIS A 247 3.52 12.51 -1.49
N SER A 248 4.65 13.19 -1.30
CA SER A 248 4.65 14.65 -1.14
C SER A 248 4.34 15.37 -2.45
N LEU A 249 4.81 14.85 -3.58
CA LEU A 249 4.51 15.44 -4.88
C LEU A 249 3.02 15.32 -5.21
N VAL A 250 2.43 14.12 -5.04
CA VAL A 250 0.99 13.92 -5.21
C VAL A 250 0.19 14.82 -4.25
N GLU A 251 0.66 15.04 -3.02
CA GLU A 251 -0.01 15.95 -2.09
C GLU A 251 0.00 17.41 -2.57
N GLN A 252 1.12 17.89 -3.11
CA GLN A 252 1.26 19.24 -3.67
C GLN A 252 0.41 19.42 -4.94
N ASP A 253 0.43 18.43 -5.84
CA ASP A 253 -0.35 18.45 -7.07
C ASP A 253 -1.85 18.44 -6.77
N LEU A 254 -2.28 17.60 -5.80
CA LEU A 254 -3.67 17.57 -5.35
C LEU A 254 -4.10 18.86 -4.66
N ASP A 255 -3.24 19.50 -3.87
CA ASP A 255 -3.56 20.78 -3.24
C ASP A 255 -3.73 21.89 -4.29
N THR A 256 -2.80 21.96 -5.25
CA THR A 256 -2.86 22.92 -6.35
C THR A 256 -4.12 22.73 -7.18
N LEU A 257 -4.43 21.48 -7.54
CA LEU A 257 -5.63 21.15 -8.30
C LEU A 257 -6.90 21.42 -7.50
N ARG A 258 -6.92 21.12 -6.20
CA ARG A 258 -8.06 21.42 -5.31
C ARG A 258 -8.35 22.92 -5.25
N VAL A 259 -7.31 23.75 -5.12
CA VAL A 259 -7.46 25.21 -5.13
C VAL A 259 -8.07 25.67 -6.45
N ALA A 260 -7.52 25.25 -7.58
CA ALA A 260 -8.06 25.57 -8.90
C ALA A 260 -9.52 25.11 -9.07
N MET A 261 -9.83 23.88 -8.66
CA MET A 261 -11.18 23.31 -8.70
C MET A 261 -12.18 24.05 -7.80
N THR A 262 -11.70 24.76 -6.77
CA THR A 262 -12.54 25.57 -5.88
C THR A 262 -12.78 26.97 -6.46
N THR A 263 -11.79 27.57 -7.12
CA THR A 263 -11.82 29.00 -7.46
C THR A 263 -12.03 29.30 -8.95
N THR A 264 -11.47 28.49 -9.86
CA THR A 264 -11.36 28.83 -11.28
C THR A 264 -12.05 27.84 -12.22
N VAL A 265 -12.23 26.58 -11.82
CA VAL A 265 -12.84 25.57 -12.69
C VAL A 265 -14.38 25.73 -12.71
N ALA A 266 -14.90 26.13 -13.86
CA ALA A 266 -16.34 26.14 -14.14
C ALA A 266 -16.86 24.74 -14.53
N GLU A 267 -18.19 24.58 -14.57
CA GLU A 267 -18.83 23.29 -14.90
C GLU A 267 -18.37 22.72 -16.27
N SER A 268 -18.07 23.58 -17.24
CA SER A 268 -17.59 23.16 -18.56
C SER A 268 -16.25 22.42 -18.53
N GLY A 269 -15.33 22.81 -17.63
CA GLY A 269 -14.02 22.19 -17.44
C GLY A 269 -13.96 21.17 -16.30
N TRP A 270 -15.08 20.99 -15.58
CA TRP A 270 -15.13 20.14 -14.39
C TRP A 270 -14.79 18.68 -14.67
N ALA A 271 -15.28 18.15 -15.79
CA ALA A 271 -15.05 16.75 -16.16
C ALA A 271 -13.55 16.45 -16.27
N ASP A 272 -12.79 17.31 -16.95
CA ASP A 272 -11.36 17.14 -17.16
C ASP A 272 -10.58 17.32 -15.85
N ALA A 273 -10.96 18.29 -15.02
CA ALA A 273 -10.34 18.50 -13.71
C ALA A 273 -10.52 17.29 -12.77
N VAL A 274 -11.69 16.66 -12.75
CA VAL A 274 -11.91 15.42 -11.97
C VAL A 274 -11.12 14.25 -12.56
N ALA A 275 -11.02 14.13 -13.89
CA ALA A 275 -10.21 13.09 -14.51
C ALA A 275 -8.72 13.24 -14.16
N GLU A 276 -8.23 14.48 -14.12
CA GLU A 276 -6.88 14.81 -13.67
C GLU A 276 -6.67 14.41 -12.20
N ALA A 277 -7.57 14.84 -11.31
CA ALA A 277 -7.50 14.53 -9.88
C ALA A 277 -7.46 13.02 -9.63
N GLU A 278 -8.35 12.27 -10.29
CA GLU A 278 -8.41 10.82 -10.16
C GLU A 278 -7.19 10.11 -10.77
N ARG A 279 -6.55 10.71 -11.79
CA ARG A 279 -5.28 10.20 -12.31
C ARG A 279 -4.14 10.39 -11.32
N LEU A 280 -4.05 11.55 -10.66
CA LEU A 280 -3.04 11.83 -9.63
C LEU A 280 -3.17 10.88 -8.43
N VAL A 281 -4.40 10.55 -8.03
CA VAL A 281 -4.67 9.61 -6.92
C VAL A 281 -4.41 8.15 -7.32
N SER A 282 -4.31 7.85 -8.62
CA SER A 282 -4.19 6.46 -9.09
C SER A 282 -2.90 5.77 -8.61
N PRO A 283 -2.96 4.46 -8.25
CA PRO A 283 -1.76 3.71 -7.87
C PRO A 283 -0.67 3.70 -8.94
N GLN A 284 -1.06 3.66 -10.22
CA GLN A 284 -0.14 3.65 -11.35
C GLN A 284 0.71 4.92 -11.42
N HIS A 285 0.10 6.08 -11.13
CA HIS A 285 0.81 7.35 -11.12
C HIS A 285 1.82 7.41 -9.96
N SER A 286 1.39 6.98 -8.76
CA SER A 286 2.27 6.88 -7.60
C SER A 286 3.45 5.90 -7.82
N ASP A 287 3.20 4.78 -8.49
CA ASP A 287 4.23 3.78 -8.82
C ASP A 287 5.22 4.31 -9.88
N TRP A 288 4.73 5.02 -10.89
CA TRP A 288 5.57 5.67 -11.90
C TRP A 288 6.48 6.72 -11.27
N LEU A 289 5.94 7.60 -10.42
CA LEU A 289 6.72 8.58 -9.66
C LEU A 289 7.73 7.92 -8.72
N GLY A 290 7.35 6.81 -8.08
CA GLY A 290 8.26 6.05 -7.23
C GLY A 290 9.44 5.44 -8.00
N THR A 291 9.24 5.09 -9.27
CA THR A 291 10.23 4.44 -10.13
C THR A 291 11.13 5.46 -10.85
N PHE A 292 10.55 6.53 -11.38
CA PHE A 292 11.19 7.48 -12.30
C PHE A 292 11.31 8.91 -11.76
N GLY A 293 10.78 9.22 -10.58
CA GLY A 293 10.81 10.57 -10.01
C GLY A 293 12.17 11.00 -9.44
N ARG A 294 13.28 10.70 -10.12
CA ARG A 294 14.64 11.14 -9.76
C ARG A 294 15.33 11.82 -10.93
#